data_AF-A0A960GU14-F1
#
_entry.id   AF-A0A960GU14-F1
#
_cell.length_a   1.000
_cell.length_b   1.000
_cell.length_c   1.000
_cell.angle_alpha   90.00
_cell.angle_beta   90.00
_cell.angle_gamma   90.00
#
_symmetry.space_group_name_H-M   'P 1'
#
loop_
_entity.id
_entity.type
_entity.pdbx_description
1 polymer ?
#
loop_
_entity_poly.entity_id
_entity_poly.type
_entity_poly.pdbx_seq_one_letter_code
_entity_poly.pdbx_strand_id
1 'polypeptide(L)'
;MPGILTSGPDYFPGWVSVLFSLGLALGILHHLPCLGLGRRDQWFHAGHAAMALSMIYMYLSMSYDWNWLPAIWQMWFFIASAVTIATWLLTKFLRGQPVNFLWMLLLIQQAAMAYMWYPMMKWNPILIFVLVSWFAIEAFGWAANLFPDDVRIIENRTWFPYELGATASTGSPPAADTADRSGPETCECGSGAYLIVADWKDRTLMTIMALSMGYMFFGMQMLR
;
A
#
# COMPACT_ATOMS: atom_id res chain seq x y z
N MET A 1 15.23 -40.69 -2.91
CA MET A 1 14.58 -39.68 -2.05
C MET A 1 14.53 -38.39 -2.85
N PRO A 2 13.38 -37.74 -3.01
CA PRO A 2 13.30 -36.45 -3.71
C PRO A 2 14.22 -35.47 -2.98
N GLY A 3 15.20 -34.93 -3.70
CA GLY A 3 16.13 -33.94 -3.18
C GLY A 3 15.33 -32.73 -2.69
N ILE A 4 15.34 -32.53 -1.38
CA ILE A 4 14.80 -31.34 -0.74
C ILE A 4 15.65 -30.16 -1.22
N LEU A 5 15.12 -29.40 -2.17
CA LEU A 5 15.30 -27.95 -2.40
C LEU A 5 16.50 -27.33 -1.67
N THR A 6 17.73 -27.62 -2.07
CA THR A 6 18.90 -26.81 -1.69
C THR A 6 20.01 -27.01 -2.71
N SER A 7 20.43 -25.95 -3.41
CA SER A 7 21.85 -25.74 -3.77
C SER A 7 22.13 -24.36 -4.42
N GLY A 8 21.58 -23.30 -3.86
CA GLY A 8 22.32 -22.05 -3.60
C GLY A 8 22.17 -21.70 -2.11
N PRO A 9 22.82 -20.66 -1.57
CA PRO A 9 22.26 -19.98 -0.42
C PRO A 9 20.91 -19.40 -0.88
N ASP A 10 19.85 -20.21 -0.76
CA ASP A 10 18.51 -19.86 -1.21
C ASP A 10 18.00 -18.80 -0.22
N TYR A 11 18.35 -17.54 -0.46
CA TYR A 11 17.86 -16.38 0.29
C TYR A 11 16.33 -16.26 0.21
N PHE A 12 15.71 -17.04 -0.68
CA PHE A 12 14.29 -17.27 -0.79
C PHE A 12 13.99 -18.76 -0.68
N PRO A 13 14.00 -19.34 0.54
CA PRO A 13 13.62 -20.74 0.72
C PRO A 13 12.21 -20.93 0.16
N GLY A 14 11.99 -21.98 -0.63
CA GLY A 14 10.70 -22.18 -1.32
C GLY A 14 9.49 -22.10 -0.38
N TRP A 15 9.61 -22.59 0.86
CA TRP A 15 8.56 -22.50 1.87
C TRP A 15 8.25 -21.05 2.30
N VAL A 16 9.26 -20.18 2.44
CA VAL A 16 9.08 -18.76 2.78
C VAL A 16 8.35 -18.06 1.64
N SER A 17 8.78 -18.32 0.39
CA SER A 17 8.16 -17.78 -0.80
C SER A 17 6.69 -18.20 -0.92
N VAL A 18 6.36 -19.46 -0.59
CA VAL A 18 4.97 -19.94 -0.55
C VAL A 18 4.17 -19.22 0.53
N LEU A 19 4.70 -19.08 1.75
CA LEU A 19 4.00 -18.40 2.85
C LEU A 19 3.69 -16.93 2.53
N PHE A 20 4.68 -16.17 2.04
CA PHE A 20 4.44 -14.79 1.61
C PHE A 20 3.49 -14.72 0.43
N SER A 21 3.62 -15.61 -0.55
CA SER A 21 2.72 -15.62 -1.71
C SER A 21 1.27 -15.89 -1.31
N LEU A 22 1.03 -16.79 -0.37
CA LEU A 22 -0.31 -17.06 0.18
C LEU A 22 -0.85 -15.85 0.94
N GLY A 23 -0.05 -15.22 1.80
CA GLY A 23 -0.45 -14.00 2.52
C GLY A 23 -0.81 -12.86 1.57
N LEU A 24 0.00 -12.65 0.53
CA LEU A 24 -0.25 -11.65 -0.52
C LEU A 24 -1.48 -11.99 -1.36
N ALA A 25 -1.71 -13.26 -1.69
CA ALA A 25 -2.88 -13.71 -2.42
C ALA A 25 -4.18 -13.45 -1.64
N LEU A 26 -4.15 -13.69 -0.31
CA LEU A 26 -5.25 -13.30 0.58
C LEU A 26 -5.47 -11.78 0.57
N GLY A 27 -4.40 -10.99 0.52
CA GLY A 27 -4.47 -9.54 0.34
C GLY A 27 -5.17 -9.13 -0.96
N ILE A 28 -4.83 -9.77 -2.08
CA ILE A 28 -5.50 -9.52 -3.38
C ILE A 28 -6.99 -9.86 -3.28
N LEU A 29 -7.34 -11.04 -2.73
CA LEU A 29 -8.74 -11.44 -2.55
C LEU A 29 -9.50 -10.46 -1.65
N HIS A 30 -8.84 -9.89 -0.65
CA HIS A 30 -9.42 -8.85 0.21
C HIS A 30 -9.71 -7.55 -0.55
N HIS A 31 -8.80 -7.12 -1.43
CA HIS A 31 -8.95 -5.87 -2.18
C HIS A 31 -9.85 -5.96 -3.41
N LEU A 32 -10.02 -7.14 -4.01
CA LEU A 32 -10.84 -7.35 -5.22
C LEU A 32 -12.30 -6.86 -5.09
N PRO A 33 -13.04 -7.15 -4.00
CA PRO A 33 -14.39 -6.61 -3.81
C PRO A 33 -14.45 -5.08 -3.80
N CYS A 34 -13.39 -4.42 -3.29
CA CYS A 34 -13.33 -2.96 -3.26
C CYS A 34 -13.18 -2.35 -4.67
N LEU A 35 -12.62 -3.10 -5.61
CA LEU A 35 -12.53 -2.71 -7.03
C LEU A 35 -13.86 -2.87 -7.76
N GLY A 36 -14.59 -3.96 -7.50
CA GLY A 36 -15.85 -4.24 -8.19
C GLY A 36 -17.03 -3.40 -7.72
N LEU A 37 -17.04 -3.01 -6.43
CA LEU A 37 -18.14 -2.27 -5.81
C LEU A 37 -18.01 -0.74 -5.91
N GLY A 38 -17.02 -0.23 -6.65
CA GLY A 38 -16.89 1.21 -6.95
C GLY A 38 -16.68 2.10 -5.71
N ARG A 39 -15.94 1.63 -4.70
CA ARG A 39 -15.65 2.44 -3.51
C ARG A 39 -14.76 3.64 -3.88
N ARG A 40 -14.88 4.73 -3.12
CA ARG A 40 -14.24 6.04 -3.37
C ARG A 40 -12.71 5.96 -3.58
N ASP A 41 -12.06 4.93 -3.04
CA ASP A 41 -10.62 4.72 -3.10
C ASP A 41 -10.20 3.48 -3.92
N GLN A 42 -10.99 3.10 -4.95
CA GLN A 42 -10.69 1.94 -5.80
C GLN A 42 -9.25 1.93 -6.36
N TRP A 43 -8.70 3.10 -6.71
CA TRP A 43 -7.34 3.20 -7.26
C TRP A 43 -6.25 2.90 -6.23
N PHE A 44 -6.51 3.21 -4.95
CA PHE A 44 -5.61 2.88 -3.87
C PHE A 44 -5.54 1.36 -3.69
N HIS A 45 -6.70 0.69 -3.61
CA HIS A 45 -6.75 -0.77 -3.53
C HIS A 45 -6.21 -1.46 -4.78
N ALA A 46 -6.38 -0.87 -5.96
CA ALA A 46 -5.81 -1.38 -7.21
C ALA A 46 -4.28 -1.36 -7.15
N GLY A 47 -3.69 -0.30 -6.61
CA GLY A 47 -2.24 -0.19 -6.41
C GLY A 47 -1.69 -1.31 -5.51
N HIS A 48 -2.37 -1.59 -4.40
CA HIS A 48 -2.02 -2.68 -3.48
C HIS A 48 -2.15 -4.06 -4.11
N ALA A 49 -3.26 -4.30 -4.83
CA ALA A 49 -3.46 -5.56 -5.53
C ALA A 49 -2.40 -5.80 -6.61
N ALA A 50 -2.06 -4.77 -7.39
CA ALA A 50 -1.01 -4.85 -8.41
C ALA A 50 0.38 -5.11 -7.80
N MET A 51 0.70 -4.45 -6.69
CA MET A 51 1.93 -4.67 -5.94
C MET A 51 2.01 -6.08 -5.36
N ALA A 52 0.96 -6.54 -4.69
CA ALA A 52 0.90 -7.89 -4.13
C ALA A 52 1.06 -8.95 -5.23
N LEU A 53 0.41 -8.76 -6.38
CA LEU A 53 0.54 -9.66 -7.53
C LEU A 53 1.98 -9.72 -8.06
N SER A 54 2.63 -8.56 -8.20
CA SER A 54 4.02 -8.50 -8.63
C SER A 54 4.99 -9.10 -7.61
N MET A 55 4.75 -8.89 -6.32
CA MET A 55 5.53 -9.52 -5.24
C MET A 55 5.40 -11.05 -5.27
N ILE A 56 4.19 -11.59 -5.43
CA ILE A 56 3.97 -13.04 -5.64
C ILE A 56 4.78 -13.53 -6.83
N TYR A 57 4.67 -12.84 -7.96
CA TYR A 57 5.42 -13.20 -9.16
C TYR A 57 6.93 -13.21 -8.89
N MET A 58 7.45 -12.21 -8.19
CA MET A 58 8.87 -12.12 -7.87
C MET A 58 9.34 -13.28 -6.97
N TYR A 59 8.60 -13.59 -5.89
CA TYR A 59 8.89 -14.76 -5.04
C TYR A 59 8.90 -16.06 -5.84
N LEU A 60 7.90 -16.25 -6.72
CA LEU A 60 7.82 -17.45 -7.56
C LEU A 60 8.94 -17.49 -8.61
N SER A 61 9.33 -16.35 -9.18
CA SER A 61 10.41 -16.26 -10.15
C SER A 61 11.77 -16.61 -9.53
N MET A 62 12.01 -16.21 -8.28
CA MET A 62 13.28 -16.46 -7.58
C MET A 62 13.37 -17.87 -6.99
N SER A 63 12.26 -18.46 -6.54
CA SER A 63 12.28 -19.80 -5.92
C SER A 63 11.99 -20.94 -6.88
N TYR A 64 11.31 -20.69 -8.01
CA TYR A 64 10.82 -21.72 -8.92
C TYR A 64 11.09 -21.41 -10.41
N ASP A 65 11.97 -20.44 -10.71
CA ASP A 65 12.30 -20.00 -12.07
C ASP A 65 11.08 -19.61 -12.93
N TRP A 66 9.99 -19.17 -12.30
CA TRP A 66 8.75 -18.76 -12.96
C TRP A 66 8.95 -17.41 -13.69
N ASN A 67 9.42 -17.44 -14.94
CA ASN A 67 9.93 -16.25 -15.65
C ASN A 67 9.18 -15.89 -16.96
N TRP A 68 7.86 -16.10 -17.04
CA TRP A 68 7.10 -15.81 -18.27
C TRP A 68 6.92 -14.31 -18.57
N LEU A 69 6.96 -13.45 -17.54
CA LEU A 69 6.78 -12.00 -17.69
C LEU A 69 8.14 -11.29 -17.56
N PRO A 70 8.63 -10.60 -18.61
CA PRO A 70 9.95 -10.01 -18.54
C PRO A 70 10.01 -8.86 -17.53
N ALA A 71 11.06 -8.85 -16.69
CA ALA A 71 11.28 -7.88 -15.62
C ALA A 71 11.15 -6.41 -16.06
N ILE A 72 11.61 -6.08 -17.28
CA ILE A 72 11.52 -4.72 -17.83
C ILE A 72 10.08 -4.20 -17.92
N TRP A 73 9.10 -5.06 -18.21
CA TRP A 73 7.70 -4.65 -18.29
C TRP A 73 7.15 -4.28 -16.91
N GLN A 74 7.49 -5.05 -15.88
CA GLN A 74 7.08 -4.75 -14.52
C GLN A 74 7.73 -3.47 -14.01
N MET A 75 9.03 -3.27 -14.27
CA MET A 75 9.74 -2.04 -13.93
C MET A 75 9.02 -0.82 -14.54
N TRP A 76 8.73 -0.83 -15.84
CA TRP A 76 8.05 0.30 -16.49
C TRP A 76 6.63 0.52 -16.00
N PHE A 77 5.89 -0.56 -15.70
CA PHE A 77 4.57 -0.47 -15.09
C PHE A 77 4.62 0.29 -13.76
N PHE A 78 5.54 -0.09 -12.86
CA PHE A 78 5.69 0.56 -11.55
C PHE A 78 6.27 1.98 -11.64
N ILE A 79 7.13 2.27 -12.62
CA ILE A 79 7.55 3.66 -12.91
C ILE A 79 6.34 4.50 -13.33
N ALA A 80 5.53 4.01 -14.26
CA ALA A 80 4.36 4.72 -14.76
C ALA A 80 3.31 4.95 -13.65
N SER A 81 3.05 3.95 -12.81
CA SER A 81 2.12 4.10 -11.67
C SER A 81 2.66 5.09 -10.64
N ALA A 82 3.94 5.03 -10.28
CA ALA A 82 4.56 5.96 -9.35
C ALA A 82 4.53 7.41 -9.87
N VAL A 83 4.85 7.63 -11.15
CA VAL A 83 4.76 8.96 -11.79
C VAL A 83 3.32 9.48 -11.81
N THR A 84 2.35 8.60 -12.07
CA THR A 84 0.92 8.96 -12.05
C THR A 84 0.49 9.43 -10.67
N ILE A 85 0.84 8.66 -9.62
CA ILE A 85 0.52 9.01 -8.23
C ILE A 85 1.22 10.31 -7.83
N ALA A 86 2.52 10.45 -8.13
CA ALA A 86 3.28 11.66 -7.84
C ALA A 86 2.69 12.90 -8.51
N THR A 87 2.28 12.80 -9.78
CA THR A 87 1.66 13.90 -10.53
C THR A 87 0.30 14.27 -9.93
N TRP A 88 -0.49 13.28 -9.54
CA TRP A 88 -1.78 13.51 -8.87
C TRP A 88 -1.61 14.19 -7.51
N LEU A 89 -0.67 13.71 -6.69
CA LEU A 89 -0.31 14.29 -5.40
C LEU A 89 0.20 15.73 -5.53
N LEU A 90 1.07 15.99 -6.51
CA LEU A 90 1.57 17.33 -6.80
C LEU A 90 0.43 18.26 -7.22
N THR A 91 -0.49 17.78 -8.06
CA THR A 91 -1.66 18.57 -8.49
C THR A 91 -2.57 18.90 -7.30
N LYS A 92 -2.77 17.97 -6.36
CA LYS A 92 -3.52 18.21 -5.12
C LYS A 92 -2.83 19.26 -4.25
N PHE A 93 -1.52 19.12 -4.05
CA PHE A 93 -0.70 20.04 -3.29
C PHE A 93 -0.73 21.47 -3.87
N LEU A 94 -0.55 21.62 -5.19
CA LEU A 94 -0.61 22.91 -5.88
C LEU A 94 -1.99 23.58 -5.81
N ARG A 95 -3.06 22.79 -5.64
CA ARG A 95 -4.43 23.29 -5.44
C ARG A 95 -4.75 23.59 -3.98
N GLY A 96 -3.78 23.45 -3.06
CA GLY A 96 -4.00 23.61 -1.61
C GLY A 96 -4.97 22.57 -1.03
N GLN A 97 -5.15 21.43 -1.70
CA GLN A 97 -6.03 20.37 -1.22
C GLN A 97 -5.26 19.46 -0.24
N PRO A 98 -5.90 18.95 0.82
CA PRO A 98 -5.25 18.04 1.75
C PRO A 98 -4.80 16.77 1.00
N VAL A 99 -3.57 16.36 1.29
CA VAL A 99 -2.97 15.13 0.76
C VAL A 99 -3.04 14.06 1.84
N ASN A 100 -3.66 12.92 1.52
CA ASN A 100 -3.75 11.79 2.42
C ASN A 100 -2.39 11.07 2.50
N PHE A 101 -1.90 10.86 3.72
CA PHE A 101 -0.63 10.18 4.00
C PHE A 101 -0.55 8.76 3.41
N LEU A 102 -1.68 8.04 3.32
CA LEU A 102 -1.73 6.71 2.70
C LEU A 102 -1.28 6.72 1.24
N TRP A 103 -1.60 7.78 0.48
CA TRP A 103 -1.13 7.91 -0.90
C TRP A 103 0.37 8.19 -0.99
N MET A 104 0.97 8.81 0.03
CA MET A 104 2.42 8.97 0.12
C MET A 104 3.10 7.61 0.38
N LEU A 105 2.54 6.79 1.28
CA LEU A 105 3.00 5.41 1.51
C LEU A 105 2.92 4.61 0.20
N LEU A 106 1.78 4.65 -0.48
CA LEU A 106 1.59 3.96 -1.76
C LEU A 106 2.59 4.44 -2.81
N LEU A 107 2.86 5.74 -2.91
CA LEU A 107 3.88 6.26 -3.83
C LEU A 107 5.26 5.64 -3.55
N ILE A 108 5.67 5.61 -2.28
CA ILE A 108 6.98 5.05 -1.87
C ILE A 108 7.03 3.55 -2.18
N GLN A 109 5.96 2.80 -1.90
CA GLN A 109 5.87 1.39 -2.22
C GLN A 109 5.93 1.13 -3.75
N GLN A 110 5.25 1.93 -4.58
CA GLN A 110 5.31 1.78 -6.05
C GLN A 110 6.70 2.10 -6.59
N ALA A 111 7.35 3.15 -6.08
CA ALA A 111 8.73 3.48 -6.42
C ALA A 111 9.71 2.37 -5.99
N ALA A 112 9.49 1.78 -4.82
CA ALA A 112 10.25 0.65 -4.34
C ALA A 112 10.07 -0.59 -5.23
N MET A 113 8.84 -0.92 -5.64
CA MET A 113 8.58 -1.99 -6.60
C MET A 113 9.32 -1.77 -7.92
N ALA A 114 9.31 -0.55 -8.47
CA ALA A 114 10.09 -0.21 -9.66
C ALA A 114 11.59 -0.47 -9.46
N TYR A 115 12.11 -0.16 -8.28
CA TYR A 115 13.51 -0.39 -7.91
C TYR A 115 13.83 -1.88 -7.73
N MET A 116 12.92 -2.71 -7.20
CA MET A 116 13.09 -4.16 -7.11
C MET A 116 13.24 -4.81 -8.48
N TRP A 117 12.53 -4.31 -9.49
CA TRP A 117 12.64 -4.78 -10.88
C TRP A 117 13.81 -4.16 -11.67
N TYR A 118 14.52 -3.20 -11.08
CA TYR A 118 15.70 -2.59 -11.72
C TYR A 118 16.88 -3.58 -11.72
N PRO A 119 17.75 -3.59 -12.75
CA PRO A 119 18.85 -4.55 -12.83
C PRO A 119 19.77 -4.55 -11.60
N MET A 120 19.95 -5.73 -10.99
CA MET A 120 20.66 -5.92 -9.70
C MET A 120 22.10 -5.37 -9.70
N MET A 121 22.77 -5.40 -10.86
CA MET A 121 24.13 -4.88 -11.05
C MET A 121 24.24 -3.37 -10.75
N LYS A 122 23.13 -2.64 -10.72
CA LYS A 122 23.10 -1.19 -10.55
C LYS A 122 22.47 -0.71 -9.25
N TRP A 123 22.10 -1.61 -8.34
CA TRP A 123 21.57 -1.18 -7.05
C TRP A 123 22.60 -0.45 -6.17
N ASN A 124 22.09 0.43 -5.32
CA ASN A 124 22.84 1.10 -4.29
C ASN A 124 22.55 0.42 -2.93
N PRO A 125 23.58 -0.10 -2.21
CA PRO A 125 23.36 -0.80 -0.94
C PRO A 125 22.82 0.12 0.15
N ILE A 126 23.17 1.42 0.14
CA ILE A 126 22.65 2.40 1.09
C ILE A 126 21.15 2.56 0.89
N LEU A 127 20.70 2.66 -0.37
CA LEU A 127 19.28 2.76 -0.69
C LEU A 127 18.51 1.51 -0.26
N ILE A 128 19.08 0.32 -0.45
CA ILE A 128 18.47 -0.93 0.03
C ILE A 128 18.29 -0.90 1.54
N PHE A 129 19.32 -0.52 2.31
CA PHE A 129 19.23 -0.44 3.77
C PHE A 129 18.16 0.55 4.23
N VAL A 130 18.06 1.70 3.57
CA VAL A 130 17.01 2.70 3.82
C VAL A 130 15.62 2.12 3.55
N LEU A 131 15.44 1.42 2.42
CA LEU A 131 14.17 0.79 2.07
C LEU A 131 13.78 -0.35 3.02
N VAL A 132 14.72 -1.21 3.41
CA VAL A 132 14.47 -2.27 4.41
C VAL A 132 14.03 -1.64 5.74
N SER A 133 14.73 -0.60 6.20
CA SER A 133 14.38 0.11 7.43
C SER A 133 13.00 0.78 7.31
N TRP A 134 12.71 1.38 6.16
CA TRP A 134 11.41 1.98 5.85
C TRP A 134 10.29 0.95 5.94
N PHE A 135 10.41 -0.19 5.25
CA PHE A 135 9.38 -1.24 5.26
C PHE A 135 9.24 -1.93 6.61
N ALA A 136 10.30 -2.00 7.41
CA ALA A 136 10.20 -2.44 8.80
C ALA A 136 9.36 -1.47 9.63
N ILE A 137 9.64 -0.16 9.57
CA ILE A 137 8.84 0.87 10.24
C ILE A 137 7.39 0.82 9.77
N GLU A 138 7.18 0.66 8.47
CA GLU A 138 5.84 0.56 7.89
C GLU A 138 5.08 -0.67 8.41
N ALA A 139 5.72 -1.84 8.42
CA ALA A 139 5.14 -3.05 8.99
C ALA A 139 4.78 -2.89 10.47
N PHE A 140 5.67 -2.31 11.28
CA PHE A 140 5.38 -2.04 12.69
C PHE A 140 4.27 -1.00 12.85
N GLY A 141 4.22 0.02 12.00
CA GLY A 141 3.16 1.03 12.02
C GLY A 141 1.79 0.43 11.72
N TRP A 142 1.68 -0.46 10.73
CA TRP A 142 0.44 -1.20 10.46
C TRP A 142 0.06 -2.15 11.60
N ALA A 143 1.02 -2.92 12.11
CA ALA A 143 0.80 -3.83 13.22
C ALA A 143 0.33 -3.10 14.49
N ALA A 144 0.89 -1.92 14.77
CA ALA A 144 0.56 -1.09 15.93
C ALA A 144 -0.65 -0.15 15.72
N ASN A 145 -1.30 -0.18 14.56
CA ASN A 145 -2.41 0.73 14.20
C ASN A 145 -2.04 2.22 14.14
N LEU A 146 -0.79 2.54 13.77
CA LEU A 146 -0.35 3.94 13.64
C LEU A 146 -0.79 4.57 12.31
N PHE A 147 -1.23 3.77 11.34
CA PHE A 147 -1.76 4.20 10.04
C PHE A 147 -3.25 3.85 9.95
N PRO A 148 -4.14 4.62 10.60
CA PRO A 148 -5.56 4.33 10.52
C PRO A 148 -6.05 4.48 9.08
N ASP A 149 -6.70 3.43 8.58
CA ASP A 149 -7.29 3.37 7.22
C ASP A 149 -8.55 4.25 7.10
N ASP A 150 -8.96 4.86 8.21
CA ASP A 150 -10.19 5.64 8.31
C ASP A 150 -10.00 7.05 7.74
N VAL A 151 -10.03 7.12 6.40
CA VAL A 151 -10.14 8.35 5.61
C VAL A 151 -11.26 9.26 6.14
N ARG A 152 -12.29 8.66 6.78
CA ARG A 152 -13.45 9.36 7.35
C ARG A 152 -13.12 10.21 8.59
N ILE A 153 -12.08 9.89 9.34
CA ILE A 153 -11.71 10.66 10.56
C ILE A 153 -10.88 11.90 10.21
N ILE A 154 -10.25 11.92 9.02
CA ILE A 154 -9.25 12.93 8.64
C ILE A 154 -9.86 14.16 7.95
N GLU A 155 -11.09 14.08 7.41
CA GLU A 155 -11.76 15.29 6.88
C GLU A 155 -12.00 16.37 7.96
N ASN A 156 -11.83 16.04 9.26
CA ASN A 156 -11.96 16.99 10.39
C ASN A 156 -10.69 17.19 11.24
N ARG A 157 -9.56 16.56 10.91
CA ARG A 157 -8.29 16.77 11.64
C ARG A 157 -7.16 17.04 10.65
N THR A 158 -6.84 18.30 10.48
CA THR A 158 -5.59 18.76 9.87
C THR A 158 -4.41 18.22 10.70
N TRP A 159 -3.78 17.15 10.21
CA TRP A 159 -2.62 16.51 10.87
C TRP A 159 -1.40 17.45 10.94
N PHE A 160 -1.38 18.48 10.09
CA PHE A 160 -0.48 19.61 10.27
C PHE A 160 -1.21 20.73 11.02
N PRO A 161 -0.72 21.18 12.19
CA PRO A 161 -1.27 22.31 12.94
C PRO A 161 -1.09 23.67 12.23
N TYR A 162 -0.78 23.68 10.94
CA TYR A 162 -0.56 24.89 10.16
C TYR A 162 -1.55 24.93 9.01
N GLU A 163 -2.69 25.59 9.24
CA GLU A 163 -3.38 26.25 8.14
C GLU A 163 -2.44 27.33 7.60
N LEU A 164 -1.68 27.01 6.54
CA LEU A 164 -0.97 28.00 5.72
C LEU A 164 -1.93 28.74 4.77
N GLY A 165 -3.21 28.84 5.16
CA GLY A 165 -4.23 29.60 4.47
C GLY A 165 -4.70 30.71 5.39
N ALA A 166 -4.49 31.96 4.97
CA ALA A 166 -5.08 33.12 5.61
C ALA A 166 -6.60 33.03 5.52
N THR A 167 -7.23 32.40 6.51
CA THR A 167 -8.68 32.47 6.70
C THR A 167 -9.00 33.86 7.23
N ALA A 168 -9.20 34.80 6.30
CA ALA A 168 -9.99 35.98 6.55
C ALA A 168 -11.43 35.52 6.83
N SER A 169 -11.68 35.20 8.09
CA SER A 169 -13.02 35.01 8.65
C SER A 169 -13.83 36.28 8.41
N THR A 170 -14.59 36.28 7.31
CA THR A 170 -15.60 37.30 7.04
C THR A 170 -16.90 36.71 7.55
N GLY A 171 -17.33 37.17 8.73
CA GLY A 171 -18.47 36.63 9.46
C GLY A 171 -19.74 36.60 8.62
N SER A 172 -20.36 35.42 8.55
CA SER A 172 -21.75 35.26 8.10
C SER A 172 -22.67 35.14 9.32
N PRO A 173 -23.81 35.83 9.34
CA PRO A 173 -24.76 35.84 10.46
C PRO A 173 -25.58 34.53 10.54
N PRO A 174 -26.18 34.24 11.71
CA PRO A 174 -26.95 33.02 11.95
C PRO A 174 -28.27 33.04 11.17
N ALA A 175 -28.45 32.08 10.26
CA ALA A 175 -29.73 31.83 9.60
C ALA A 175 -30.40 30.59 10.20
N ALA A 176 -31.69 30.75 10.49
CA ALA A 176 -32.54 29.91 11.31
C ALA A 176 -32.88 28.54 10.71
N ASP A 177 -33.20 27.63 11.64
CA ASP A 177 -33.95 26.38 11.49
C ASP A 177 -34.98 26.38 10.35
N THR A 178 -35.00 25.33 9.53
CA THR A 178 -36.23 24.56 9.25
C THR A 178 -36.01 23.31 8.38
N ALA A 179 -36.79 22.28 8.72
CA ALA A 179 -37.26 21.17 7.88
C ALA A 179 -36.34 19.93 7.69
N ASP A 180 -36.38 19.09 8.72
CA ASP A 180 -36.82 17.69 8.66
C ASP A 180 -37.06 17.13 7.24
N ARG A 181 -36.06 16.40 6.72
CA ARG A 181 -36.19 15.54 5.54
C ARG A 181 -35.72 14.14 5.92
N SER A 182 -36.69 13.33 6.31
CA SER A 182 -36.63 11.87 6.37
C SER A 182 -36.37 11.30 4.97
N GLY A 183 -35.09 11.32 4.56
CA GLY A 183 -34.59 10.60 3.40
C GLY A 183 -34.52 9.10 3.67
N PRO A 184 -34.63 8.26 2.62
CA PRO A 184 -34.69 6.81 2.76
C PRO A 184 -33.43 6.31 3.47
N GLU A 185 -33.65 5.56 4.55
CA GLU A 185 -32.63 4.82 5.30
C GLU A 185 -31.76 4.03 4.31
N THR A 186 -30.60 4.60 3.98
CA THR A 186 -29.54 3.86 3.33
C THR A 186 -29.11 2.78 4.32
N CYS A 187 -29.38 1.53 3.99
CA CYS A 187 -29.01 0.33 4.74
C CYS A 187 -27.79 0.55 5.65
N GLU A 188 -28.04 0.84 6.92
CA GLU A 188 -27.05 0.74 7.99
C GLU A 188 -26.74 -0.74 8.19
N CYS A 189 -25.81 -1.26 7.39
CA CYS A 189 -25.17 -2.53 7.70
C CYS A 189 -24.31 -2.35 8.95
N GLY A 190 -24.91 -2.60 10.13
CA GLY A 190 -24.26 -3.19 11.30
C GLY A 190 -23.05 -2.46 11.87
N SER A 191 -23.29 -1.27 12.44
CA SER A 191 -22.31 -0.42 13.11
C SER A 191 -21.89 -0.97 14.48
N GLY A 192 -20.58 -1.15 14.70
CA GLY A 192 -19.98 -1.45 16.00
C GLY A 192 -19.02 -2.64 15.97
N ALA A 193 -19.54 -3.87 16.02
CA ALA A 193 -18.71 -5.07 16.10
C ALA A 193 -18.03 -5.44 14.77
N TYR A 194 -18.65 -5.11 13.63
CA TYR A 194 -18.09 -5.42 12.31
C TYR A 194 -16.94 -4.47 11.93
N LEU A 195 -16.92 -3.25 12.48
CA LEU A 195 -15.84 -2.28 12.26
C LEU A 195 -14.53 -2.73 12.92
N ILE A 196 -14.60 -3.29 14.13
CA ILE A 196 -13.42 -3.81 14.85
C ILE A 196 -12.84 -5.04 14.14
N VAL A 197 -13.70 -5.91 13.59
CA VAL A 197 -13.27 -7.12 12.87
C VAL A 197 -12.78 -6.81 11.45
N ALA A 198 -13.19 -5.69 10.85
CA ALA A 198 -12.62 -5.23 9.58
C ALA A 198 -11.21 -4.66 9.76
N ASP A 199 -11.00 -3.86 10.82
CA ASP A 199 -9.75 -3.14 11.08
C ASP A 199 -8.51 -4.05 11.19
N TRP A 200 -8.61 -5.17 11.91
CA TRP A 200 -7.43 -6.05 12.09
C TRP A 200 -7.01 -6.77 10.80
N LYS A 201 -7.93 -6.99 9.86
CA LYS A 201 -7.62 -7.68 8.59
C LYS A 201 -6.77 -6.79 7.71
N ASP A 202 -7.18 -5.55 7.50
CA ASP A 202 -6.43 -4.56 6.72
C ASP A 202 -5.04 -4.36 7.31
N ARG A 203 -4.96 -4.16 8.63
CA ARG A 203 -3.68 -4.03 9.34
C ARG A 203 -2.76 -5.24 9.15
N THR A 204 -3.31 -6.45 9.27
CA THR A 204 -2.53 -7.68 9.11
C THR A 204 -2.02 -7.82 7.68
N LEU A 205 -2.88 -7.57 6.68
CA LEU A 205 -2.52 -7.68 5.26
C LEU A 205 -1.46 -6.64 4.87
N MET A 206 -1.63 -5.39 5.32
CA MET A 206 -0.66 -4.33 5.09
C MET A 206 0.68 -4.61 5.79
N THR A 207 0.63 -5.17 7.00
CA THR A 207 1.83 -5.63 7.71
C THR A 207 2.55 -6.72 6.92
N ILE A 208 1.84 -7.75 6.44
CA ILE A 208 2.41 -8.84 5.64
C ILE A 208 3.02 -8.29 4.35
N MET A 209 2.34 -7.38 3.68
CA MET A 209 2.82 -6.78 2.44
C MET A 209 4.11 -5.98 2.68
N ALA A 210 4.15 -5.09 3.68
CA ALA A 210 5.35 -4.33 4.03
C ALA A 210 6.51 -5.25 4.45
N LEU A 211 6.25 -6.26 5.30
CA LEU A 211 7.25 -7.27 5.67
C LEU A 211 7.79 -8.02 4.46
N SER A 212 6.92 -8.40 3.52
CA SER A 212 7.34 -9.11 2.31
C SER A 212 8.26 -8.25 1.45
N MET A 213 7.96 -6.95 1.33
CA MET A 213 8.81 -6.02 0.59
C MET A 213 10.17 -5.83 1.27
N GLY A 214 10.19 -5.66 2.59
CA GLY A 214 11.42 -5.55 3.37
C GLY A 214 12.27 -6.83 3.28
N TYR A 215 11.64 -7.99 3.39
CA TYR A 215 12.31 -9.29 3.24
C TYR A 215 12.92 -9.45 1.84
N MET A 216 12.16 -9.09 0.80
CA MET A 216 12.64 -9.17 -0.57
C MET A 216 13.87 -8.29 -0.79
N PHE A 217 13.86 -7.03 -0.35
CA PHE A 217 15.03 -6.16 -0.41
C PHE A 217 16.24 -6.74 0.33
N PHE A 218 16.02 -7.31 1.50
CA PHE A 218 17.07 -7.94 2.28
C PHE A 218 17.67 -9.15 1.55
N GLY A 219 16.84 -10.08 1.06
CA GLY A 219 17.31 -11.26 0.32
C GLY A 219 18.05 -10.88 -0.97
N MET A 220 17.53 -9.87 -1.67
CA MET A 220 18.13 -9.27 -2.85
C MET A 220 19.50 -8.64 -2.59
N GLN A 221 19.73 -8.02 -1.42
CA GLN A 221 21.04 -7.51 -1.03
C GLN A 221 22.08 -8.62 -0.91
N MET A 222 21.67 -9.79 -0.41
CA MET A 222 22.54 -10.92 -0.15
C MET A 222 22.90 -11.71 -1.42
N LEU A 223 22.17 -11.51 -2.51
CA LEU A 223 22.44 -12.09 -3.84
C LEU A 223 23.55 -11.36 -4.62
N ARG A 224 24.13 -10.30 -4.06
CA ARG A 224 25.27 -9.57 -4.65
C ARG A 224 26.60 -10.20 -4.27
#